data_AF-A0ABD5X1B3-F1
#
_entry.id   AF-A0ABD5X1B3-F1
#
_cell.length_a   1.000
_cell.length_b   1.000
_cell.length_c   1.000
_cell.angle_alpha   90.00
_cell.angle_beta   90.00
_cell.angle_gamma   90.00
#
_symmetry.space_group_name_H-M   'P 1'
#
loop_
_entity.id
_entity.type
_entity.pdbx_description
1 polymer ?
#
loop_
_entity_poly.entity_id
_entity_poly.type
_entity_poly.pdbx_seq_one_letter_code
_entity_poly.pdbx_strand_id
1 'polypeptide(L)'
;MARIFDRDTLLDLTVNVIPLGIILFFVVAFVLVDPFGGLDFYGRVLQMGLLAFPFVALAILTYVSGKAIAGDEKRSAVFFQGQATMEDAKTKHEVEAEIEAEQEAADAAAADAADAADADDEE
;
A
#
# COMPACT_ATOMS: atom_id res chain seq x y z
N MET A 1 -3.49 15.19 1.59
CA MET A 1 -2.26 14.50 1.13
C MET A 1 -2.33 12.99 1.41
N ALA A 2 -3.20 12.27 0.70
CA ALA A 2 -3.16 10.81 0.61
C ALA A 2 -3.63 10.47 -0.80
N ARG A 3 -2.77 10.79 -1.78
CA ARG A 3 -2.90 10.27 -3.14
C ARG A 3 -3.02 8.76 -3.00
N ILE A 4 -4.16 8.24 -3.44
CA ILE A 4 -4.38 6.99 -4.17
C ILE A 4 -3.12 6.09 -4.28
N PHE A 5 -2.52 5.68 -3.16
CA PHE A 5 -1.93 4.36 -3.10
C PHE A 5 -3.15 3.48 -3.28
N ASP A 6 -3.30 2.98 -4.50
CA ASP A 6 -4.61 2.67 -5.06
C ASP A 6 -5.36 1.79 -4.06
N ARG A 7 -6.62 2.15 -3.75
CA ARG A 7 -7.41 1.42 -2.74
C ARG A 7 -7.32 -0.08 -3.03
N ASP A 8 -7.24 -0.44 -4.31
CA ASP A 8 -7.03 -1.80 -4.81
C ASP A 8 -5.66 -2.39 -4.43
N THR A 9 -4.54 -1.68 -4.59
CA THR A 9 -3.22 -2.14 -4.11
C THR A 9 -3.19 -2.34 -2.60
N LEU A 10 -3.76 -1.40 -1.84
CA LEU A 10 -3.88 -1.55 -0.38
C LEU A 10 -4.82 -2.70 0.01
N LEU A 11 -5.89 -2.91 -0.75
CA LEU A 11 -6.85 -4.00 -0.53
C LEU A 11 -6.18 -5.35 -0.78
N ASP A 12 -5.49 -5.54 -1.89
CA ASP A 12 -4.81 -6.80 -2.23
C ASP A 12 -3.71 -7.14 -1.21
N LEU A 13 -2.95 -6.14 -0.76
CA LEU A 13 -1.95 -6.33 0.28
C LEU A 13 -2.60 -6.68 1.62
N THR A 14 -3.68 -5.99 1.99
CA THR A 14 -4.40 -6.23 3.25
C THR A 14 -5.08 -7.61 3.28
N VAL A 15 -5.69 -8.04 2.17
CA VAL A 15 -6.31 -9.36 2.02
C VAL A 15 -5.31 -10.49 2.25
N ASN A 16 -4.02 -10.29 1.95
CA ASN A 16 -2.96 -11.25 2.26
C ASN A 16 -2.38 -11.10 3.68
N VAL A 17 -2.29 -9.87 4.21
CA VAL A 17 -1.78 -9.59 5.56
C VAL A 17 -2.71 -10.12 6.66
N ILE A 18 -4.03 -10.07 6.47
CA ILE A 18 -4.99 -10.58 7.47
C ILE A 18 -4.78 -12.08 7.74
N PRO A 19 -4.76 -12.98 6.73
CA PRO A 19 -4.40 -14.39 6.91
C PRO A 19 -3.06 -14.58 7.63
N LEU A 20 -2.05 -13.79 7.28
CA LEU A 20 -0.72 -13.86 7.92
C LEU A 20 -0.83 -13.60 9.43
N GLY A 21 -1.58 -12.56 9.82
CA GLY A 21 -1.83 -12.22 11.23
C GLY A 21 -2.58 -13.31 11.98
N ILE A 22 -3.60 -13.92 11.37
CA ILE A 22 -4.36 -15.02 11.98
C ILE A 22 -3.47 -16.25 12.20
N ILE A 23 -2.65 -16.63 11.21
CA ILE A 23 -1.75 -17.77 11.35
C ILE A 23 -0.69 -17.48 12.42
N LEU A 24 -0.10 -16.27 12.44
CA LEU A 24 0.85 -15.87 13.46
C LEU A 24 0.25 -15.98 14.87
N PHE A 25 -0.99 -15.52 15.04
CA PHE A 25 -1.71 -15.65 16.30
C PHE A 25 -1.82 -17.11 16.74
N PHE A 26 -2.20 -18.02 15.84
CA PHE A 26 -2.30 -19.45 16.19
C PHE A 26 -0.95 -20.10 16.45
N VAL A 27 0.11 -19.71 15.72
CA VAL A 27 1.47 -20.18 16.02
C VAL A 27 1.84 -19.81 17.46
N VAL A 28 1.66 -18.55 17.85
CA VAL A 28 1.94 -18.09 19.23
C VAL A 28 1.06 -18.82 20.24
N ALA A 29 -0.25 -18.92 19.98
CA ALA A 29 -1.18 -19.61 20.87
C ALA A 29 -0.80 -21.09 21.05
N PHE A 30 -0.39 -21.79 19.99
CA PHE A 30 -0.04 -23.21 20.05
C PHE A 30 1.29 -23.46 20.73
N VAL A 31 2.24 -22.50 20.66
CA VAL A 31 3.50 -22.56 21.41
C VAL A 31 3.27 -22.32 22.91
N LEU A 32 2.36 -21.41 23.28
CA LEU A 32 2.17 -21.01 24.68
C LEU A 32 1.16 -21.88 25.45
N VAL A 33 0.05 -22.26 24.81
CA VAL A 33 -1.08 -22.92 25.48
C VAL A 33 -1.03 -24.44 25.31
N ASP A 34 -0.38 -24.93 24.26
CA ASP A 34 -0.38 -26.35 23.88
C ASP A 34 -1.78 -27.01 23.94
N PRO A 35 -2.71 -26.61 23.06
CA PRO A 35 -4.11 -27.03 23.16
C PRO A 35 -4.31 -28.54 22.96
N PHE A 36 -3.32 -29.25 22.42
CA PHE A 36 -3.42 -30.67 22.09
C PHE A 36 -2.55 -31.57 22.96
N GLY A 37 -1.72 -31.03 23.88
CA GLY A 37 -1.15 -31.61 25.12
C GLY A 37 -0.45 -32.98 25.12
N GLY A 38 -0.63 -33.81 24.10
CA GLY A 38 -0.24 -35.21 24.02
C GLY A 38 0.10 -35.63 22.59
N LEU A 39 0.43 -34.67 21.73
CA LEU A 39 1.01 -34.96 20.43
C LEU A 39 2.48 -35.39 20.60
N ASP A 40 2.83 -36.54 20.02
CA ASP A 40 4.22 -36.95 19.88
C ASP A 40 5.02 -35.95 19.03
N PHE A 41 6.35 -36.05 19.05
CA PHE A 41 7.26 -35.18 18.28
C PHE A 41 6.81 -35.01 16.82
N TYR A 42 6.46 -36.11 16.15
CA TYR A 42 5.97 -36.08 14.77
C TYR A 42 4.66 -35.30 14.61
N GLY A 43 3.71 -35.48 15.53
CA GLY A 43 2.44 -34.75 15.52
C GLY A 43 2.64 -33.25 15.69
N ARG A 44 3.55 -32.85 16.56
CA ARG A 44 3.90 -31.44 16.78
C ARG A 44 4.64 -30.80 15.59
N VAL A 45 5.53 -31.55 14.94
CA VAL A 45 6.18 -31.12 13.69
C VAL A 45 5.15 -30.95 12.58
N LEU A 46 4.20 -31.87 12.43
CA LEU A 46 3.14 -31.76 11.44
C LEU A 46 2.23 -30.56 11.73
N GLN A 47 1.75 -30.41 12.96
CA GLN A 47 0.95 -29.25 13.38
C GLN A 47 1.67 -27.94 13.05
N MET A 48 2.91 -27.78 13.51
CA MET A 48 3.67 -26.55 13.26
C MET A 48 3.99 -26.39 11.77
N GLY A 49 4.30 -27.47 11.05
CA GLY A 49 4.55 -27.47 9.61
C GLY A 49 3.32 -27.02 8.82
N LEU A 50 2.12 -27.47 9.19
CA LEU A 50 0.87 -27.06 8.57
C LEU A 50 0.53 -25.58 8.79
N LEU A 51 1.02 -24.94 9.86
CA LEU A 51 0.89 -23.50 10.05
C LEU A 51 2.05 -22.72 9.40
N ALA A 52 3.29 -23.15 9.65
CA ALA A 52 4.49 -22.46 9.21
C ALA A 52 4.66 -22.49 7.70
N PHE A 53 4.32 -23.59 7.03
CA PHE A 53 4.42 -23.70 5.57
C PHE A 53 3.54 -22.67 4.85
N PRO A 54 2.20 -22.61 5.06
CA PRO A 54 1.39 -21.59 4.43
C PRO A 54 1.73 -20.19 4.92
N PHE A 55 2.17 -20.01 6.18
CA PHE A 55 2.66 -18.71 6.66
C PHE A 55 3.82 -18.19 5.82
N VAL A 56 4.86 -19.01 5.63
CA VAL A 56 6.05 -18.62 4.86
C VAL A 56 5.71 -18.44 3.38
N ALA A 57 4.95 -19.37 2.80
CA ALA A 57 4.53 -19.26 1.39
C ALA A 57 3.72 -17.98 1.14
N LEU A 58 2.75 -17.67 2.00
CA LEU A 58 1.97 -16.43 1.92
C LEU A 58 2.81 -15.20 2.21
N ALA A 59 3.72 -15.22 3.17
CA ALA A 59 4.62 -14.10 3.44
C ALA A 59 5.47 -13.76 2.20
N ILE A 60 6.04 -14.78 1.55
CA ILE A 60 6.80 -14.64 0.32
C ILE A 60 5.90 -14.07 -0.79
N LEU A 61 4.72 -14.65 -0.98
CA LEU A 61 3.78 -14.19 -2.02
C LEU A 61 3.36 -12.73 -1.78
N THR A 62 3.00 -12.39 -0.54
CA THR A 62 2.63 -11.02 -0.13
C THR A 62 3.77 -10.04 -0.42
N TYR A 63 5.01 -10.41 -0.07
CA TYR A 63 6.18 -9.57 -0.31
C TYR A 63 6.45 -9.39 -1.81
N VAL A 64 6.40 -10.48 -2.58
CA VAL A 64 6.63 -10.42 -4.03
C VAL A 64 5.53 -9.61 -4.71
N SER A 65 4.27 -9.79 -4.34
CA SER A 65 3.15 -9.01 -4.86
C SER A 65 3.30 -7.52 -4.52
N GLY A 66 3.57 -7.17 -3.26
CA GLY A 66 3.79 -5.78 -2.86
C GLY A 66 4.98 -5.14 -3.59
N LYS A 67 6.08 -5.89 -3.77
CA LYS A 67 7.26 -5.45 -4.51
C LYS A 67 7.00 -5.26 -6.01
N ALA A 68 6.22 -6.16 -6.61
CA ALA A 68 5.85 -6.07 -8.02
C ALA A 68 4.95 -4.85 -8.27
N ILE A 69 3.93 -4.65 -7.44
CA ILE A 69 2.96 -3.55 -7.62
C ILE A 69 3.63 -2.19 -7.44
N ALA A 70 4.44 -2.00 -6.39
CA ALA A 70 5.21 -0.77 -6.19
C ALA A 70 6.23 -0.49 -7.33
N GLY A 71 6.58 -1.51 -8.12
CA GLY A 71 7.46 -1.41 -9.27
C GLY A 71 6.73 -1.05 -10.56
N ASP A 72 5.51 -1.56 -10.76
CA ASP A 72 4.71 -1.34 -11.96
C ASP A 72 3.92 -0.03 -11.93
N GLU A 73 3.52 0.45 -10.75
CA GLU A 73 2.95 1.80 -10.58
C GLU A 73 3.90 2.89 -11.12
N LYS A 74 5.22 2.67 -11.08
CA LYS A 74 6.21 3.62 -11.62
C LYS A 74 6.35 3.60 -13.14
N ARG A 75 5.79 2.60 -13.84
CA ARG A 75 5.96 2.39 -15.28
C ARG A 75 4.65 2.29 -16.07
N SER A 76 3.52 2.13 -15.39
CA SER A 76 2.23 1.98 -16.06
C SER A 76 1.75 3.32 -16.62
N ALA A 77 1.77 3.46 -17.94
CA ALA A 77 1.13 4.55 -18.65
C ALA A 77 -0.39 4.35 -18.60
N VAL A 78 -1.02 4.82 -17.53
CA VAL A 78 -2.47 4.78 -17.37
C VAL A 78 -3.04 6.05 -18.01
N PHE A 79 -3.81 5.90 -19.08
CA PHE A 79 -4.56 7.00 -19.71
C PHE A 79 -5.96 7.09 -19.11
N PHE A 80 -6.60 8.25 -19.20
CA PHE A 80 -8.02 8.36 -18.82
C PHE A 80 -8.88 7.47 -19.73
N GLN A 81 -9.97 6.95 -19.17
CA GLN A 81 -10.89 6.08 -19.91
C GLN A 81 -11.41 6.80 -21.16
N GLY A 82 -11.20 6.19 -22.34
CA GLY A 82 -11.59 6.76 -23.64
C GLY A 82 -10.52 7.61 -24.34
N GLN A 83 -9.37 7.90 -23.71
CA GLN A 83 -8.29 8.68 -24.31
C GLN A 83 -7.13 7.83 -24.85
N ALA A 84 -7.12 6.52 -24.60
CA ALA A 84 -6.03 5.63 -24.99
C ALA A 84 -5.74 5.55 -26.51
N THR A 85 -6.63 6.09 -27.35
CA THR A 85 -6.49 6.13 -28.82
C THR A 85 -6.18 7.53 -29.36
N MET A 86 -6.02 8.55 -28.52
CA MET A 86 -5.70 9.92 -28.97
C MET A 86 -4.18 10.08 -29.09
N GLU A 87 -3.72 10.72 -30.17
CA GLU A 87 -2.29 10.87 -30.48
C GLU A 87 -1.51 11.71 -29.46
N ASP A 88 -2.18 12.66 -28.78
CA ASP A 88 -1.63 13.50 -27.71
C ASP A 88 -2.24 13.18 -26.32
N ALA A 89 -2.62 11.93 -26.08
CA ALA A 89 -3.20 11.54 -24.79
C ALA A 89 -2.17 11.67 -23.66
N LYS A 90 -2.35 12.65 -22.77
CA LYS A 90 -1.57 12.72 -21.53
C LYS A 90 -1.94 11.58 -20.61
N THR A 91 -0.94 10.98 -19.98
CA THR A 91 -1.18 9.97 -18.95
C THR A 91 -1.84 10.61 -17.73
N LYS A 92 -2.62 9.83 -16.98
CA LYS A 92 -3.23 10.25 -15.72
C LYS A 92 -2.18 10.79 -14.75
N HIS A 93 -0.97 10.20 -14.75
CA HIS A 93 0.16 10.68 -13.95
C HIS A 93 0.69 12.05 -14.39
N GLU A 94 0.78 12.33 -15.69
CA GLU A 94 1.20 13.65 -16.19
C GLU A 94 0.17 14.73 -15.85
N VAL A 95 -1.12 14.42 -16.01
CA VAL A 95 -2.19 15.38 -15.67
C VAL A 95 -2.25 15.62 -14.16
N GLU A 96 -2.10 14.58 -13.33
CA GLU A 96 -2.01 14.76 -11.88
C GLU A 96 -0.79 15.58 -11.47
N ALA A 97 0.37 15.38 -12.12
CA ALA A 97 1.58 16.18 -11.84
C ALA A 97 1.44 17.65 -12.28
N GLU A 98 0.77 17.91 -13.40
CA GLU A 98 0.46 19.29 -13.85
C GLU A 98 -0.49 19.99 -12.88
N ILE A 99 -1.54 19.31 -12.43
CA ILE A 99 -2.49 19.85 -11.44
C ILE A 99 -1.79 20.14 -10.12
N GLU A 100 -0.92 19.24 -9.66
CA GLU A 100 -0.20 19.43 -8.41
C GLU A 100 0.78 20.61 -8.49
N ALA A 101 1.48 20.78 -9.61
CA ALA A 101 2.38 21.90 -9.84
C ALA A 101 1.62 23.24 -9.93
N GLU A 102 0.46 23.27 -10.59
CA GLU A 102 -0.43 24.45 -10.60
C GLU A 102 -0.92 24.80 -9.19
N GLN A 103 -1.25 23.79 -8.40
CA GLN A 103 -1.76 23.97 -7.05
C GLN A 103 -0.66 24.43 -6.08
N GLU A 104 0.56 23.93 -6.22
CA GLU A 104 1.74 24.38 -5.46
C GLU A 104 2.10 25.85 -5.80
N ALA A 105 2.01 26.23 -7.07
CA ALA A 105 2.19 27.61 -7.50
C ALA A 105 1.09 28.54 -6.96
N ALA A 106 -0.15 28.06 -6.90
CA ALA A 106 -1.27 28.81 -6.33
C ALA A 106 -1.15 29.00 -4.81
N ASP A 107 -0.74 27.96 -4.07
CA ASP A 107 -0.49 28.04 -2.63
C ASP A 107 0.68 28.97 -2.31
N ALA A 108 1.75 28.93 -3.10
CA ALA A 108 2.89 29.85 -2.95
C ALA A 108 2.48 31.32 -3.18
N ALA A 109 1.65 31.59 -4.19
CA ALA A 109 1.12 32.91 -4.45
C ALA A 109 0.15 33.39 -3.34
N ALA A 110 -0.64 32.49 -2.77
CA ALA A 110 -1.53 32.80 -1.65
C ALA A 110 -0.77 33.12 -0.36
N ALA A 111 0.36 32.42 -0.11
CA ALA A 111 1.23 32.70 1.02
C ALA A 111 1.92 34.08 0.91
N ASP A 112 2.39 34.44 -0.29
CA ASP A 112 2.99 35.75 -0.58
C ASP A 112 1.98 36.90 -0.42
N ALA A 113 0.73 36.68 -0.84
CA ALA A 113 -0.35 37.65 -0.66
C ALA A 113 -0.79 37.82 0.81
N ALA A 114 -0.66 36.77 1.63
CA ALA A 114 -0.95 36.84 3.06
C ALA A 114 0.14 37.58 3.85
N ASP A 115 1.41 37.41 3.48
CA ASP A 115 2.55 38.14 4.06
C ASP A 115 2.51 39.64 3.74
N ALA A 116 2.07 39.99 2.52
CA ALA A 116 1.87 41.38 2.11
C ALA A 116 0.71 42.08 2.83
N ALA A 117 -0.31 41.34 3.27
CA ALA A 117 -1.48 41.90 3.98
C ALA A 117 -1.21 42.15 5.47
N ASP A 118 -0.28 41.44 6.09
CA ASP A 118 0.13 41.64 7.50
C ASP A 118 1.07 42.85 7.67
N ALA A 119 1.75 43.27 6.59
CA ALA A 119 2.66 44.42 6.59
C ALA A 119 1.94 45.79 6.51
N ASP A 120 0.66 45.82 6.12
CA ASP A 120 -0.12 47.06 5.96
C ASP A 120 -0.94 47.47 7.22
N ASP A 121 -0.95 46.66 8.30
CA ASP A 121 -1.73 46.92 9.53
C ASP A 121 -0.89 47.52 10.70
N GLU A 122 0.39 47.85 10.46
CA GLU A 122 1.32 48.41 11.46
C GLU A 122 1.67 49.92 11.29
N GLU A 123 0.98 50.69 10.42
CA GLU A 123 1.17 52.16 10.31
C GLU A 123 0.14 53.00 11.10
#